data_AF-A0A8S4A4U1-F1
#
_entry.id   AF-A0A8S4A4U1-F1
#
_cell.length_a   1.000
_cell.length_b   1.000
_cell.length_c   1.000
_cell.angle_alpha   90.00
_cell.angle_beta   90.00
_cell.angle_gamma   90.00
#
_symmetry.space_group_name_H-M   'P 1'
#
loop_
_entity.id
_entity.type
_entity.pdbx_description
1 polymer ?
#
loop_
_entity_poly.entity_id
_entity_poly.type
_entity_poly.pdbx_seq_one_letter_code
_entity_poly.pdbx_strand_id
1 'polypeptide(L)'
;MGQISPRLALLVLQQFDKSVSEALSQRVTAKVTFKAKLNTYRFCDNVWTFVLHNAEFRETPVQEIATVNKLKVVACDGKGPANVKQV
;
A
#
# COMPACT_ATOMS: atom_id res chain seq x y z
N MET A 1 -20.63 11.53 26.29
CA MET A 1 -19.73 10.36 26.21
C MET A 1 -18.64 10.61 25.19
N GLY A 2 -17.38 10.52 25.59
CA GLY A 2 -16.23 10.31 24.72
C GLY A 2 -15.49 9.10 25.27
N GLN A 3 -15.79 7.91 24.74
CA GLN A 3 -15.28 6.65 25.31
C GLN A 3 -13.78 6.45 25.08
N ILE A 4 -13.19 7.21 24.15
CA ILE A 4 -11.78 7.13 23.78
C ILE A 4 -11.24 8.56 23.67
N SER A 5 -10.09 8.82 24.28
CA SER A 5 -9.40 10.11 24.12
C SER A 5 -8.74 10.21 22.73
N PRO A 6 -8.60 11.41 22.15
CA PRO A 6 -7.91 11.57 20.86
C PRO A 6 -6.49 11.00 20.87
N ARG A 7 -5.78 11.11 22.00
CA ARG A 7 -4.45 10.52 22.18
C ARG A 7 -4.49 9.00 22.11
N LEU A 8 -5.45 8.37 22.78
CA LEU A 8 -5.59 6.91 22.72
C LEU A 8 -5.96 6.44 21.31
N ALA A 9 -6.82 7.16 20.60
CA ALA A 9 -7.15 6.85 19.22
C ALA A 9 -5.91 6.87 18.31
N LEU A 10 -5.02 7.87 18.49
CA LEU A 10 -3.76 7.94 17.73
C LEU A 10 -2.84 6.75 18.03
N LEU A 11 -2.73 6.31 19.29
CA LEU A 11 -1.93 5.14 19.66
C LEU A 11 -2.47 3.86 19.01
N VAL A 12 -3.80 3.72 18.92
CA VAL A 12 -4.43 2.58 18.23
C VAL A 12 -4.10 2.60 16.74
N LEU A 13 -4.14 3.77 16.09
CA LEU A 13 -3.75 3.90 14.68
C LEU A 13 -2.28 3.53 14.44
N GLN A 14 -1.37 3.99 15.32
CA GLN A 14 0.04 3.62 15.23
C GLN A 14 0.26 2.12 15.38
N GLN A 15 -0.45 1.48 16.31
CA GLN A 15 -0.38 0.02 16.48
C GLN A 15 -0.98 -0.72 15.28
N PHE A 16 -2.04 -0.19 14.68
CA PHE A 16 -2.63 -0.72 13.46
C PHE A 16 -1.63 -0.70 12.30
N ASP A 17 -0.94 0.42 12.07
CA ASP A 17 0.05 0.57 11.00
C ASP A 17 1.15 -0.51 11.11
N LYS A 18 1.66 -0.73 12.33
CA LYS A 18 2.63 -1.79 12.62
C LYS A 18 2.06 -3.17 12.31
N SER A 19 0.89 -3.48 12.85
CA SER A 19 0.27 -4.81 12.71
C SER A 19 -0.09 -5.15 11.26
N VAL A 20 -0.55 -4.19 10.47
CA VAL A 20 -0.85 -4.40 9.04
C VAL A 20 0.43 -4.63 8.25
N SER A 21 1.48 -3.83 8.47
CA SER A 21 2.75 -4.01 7.77
C SER A 21 3.36 -5.40 8.05
N GLU A 22 3.33 -5.85 9.30
CA GLU A 22 3.80 -7.18 9.70
C GLU A 22 2.95 -8.29 9.06
N ALA A 23 1.62 -8.18 9.11
CA ALA A 23 0.72 -9.17 8.53
C ALA A 23 0.88 -9.29 7.01
N LEU A 24 0.98 -8.18 6.29
CA LEU A 24 1.20 -8.17 4.84
C LEU A 24 2.54 -8.81 4.48
N SER A 25 3.61 -8.50 5.22
CA SER A 25 4.95 -9.04 4.93
C SER A 25 5.10 -10.53 5.26
N GLN A 26 4.42 -11.02 6.30
CA GLN A 26 4.65 -12.38 6.81
C GLN A 26 3.60 -13.38 6.36
N ARG A 27 2.37 -12.94 6.05
CA ARG A 27 1.23 -13.84 5.82
C ARG A 27 0.75 -13.86 4.38
N VAL A 28 1.04 -12.83 3.59
CA VAL A 28 0.56 -12.74 2.20
C VAL A 28 1.60 -13.31 1.24
N THR A 29 1.22 -14.36 0.52
CA THR A 29 2.06 -15.03 -0.49
C THR A 29 1.53 -14.83 -1.92
N ALA A 30 0.28 -14.38 -2.06
CA ALA A 30 -0.37 -14.15 -3.34
C ALA A 30 0.42 -13.15 -4.21
N LYS A 31 0.53 -13.46 -5.50
CA LYS A 31 1.23 -12.62 -6.47
C LYS A 31 0.27 -12.20 -7.57
N VAL A 32 0.09 -10.90 -7.68
CA VAL A 32 -0.77 -10.28 -8.68
C VAL A 32 0.09 -9.51 -9.68
N THR A 33 -0.25 -9.64 -10.96
CA THR A 33 0.30 -8.83 -12.04
C THR A 33 -0.82 -7.99 -12.66
N PHE A 34 -0.50 -6.84 -13.22
CA PHE A 34 -1.48 -6.06 -13.98
C PHE A 34 -0.86 -5.40 -15.21
N LYS A 35 -1.70 -5.16 -16.22
CA LYS A 35 -1.39 -4.35 -17.40
C LYS A 35 -2.35 -3.17 -17.45
N ALA A 36 -1.85 -1.97 -17.75
CA ALA A 36 -2.67 -0.76 -17.79
C ALA A 36 -2.03 0.33 -18.67
N LYS A 37 -2.80 1.37 -19.00
CA LYS A 37 -2.30 2.59 -19.67
C LYS A 37 -1.96 3.65 -18.63
N LEU A 38 -0.73 4.17 -18.65
CA LEU A 38 -0.33 5.25 -17.74
C LEU A 38 -0.99 6.58 -18.15
N ASN A 39 -1.60 7.27 -17.18
CA ASN A 39 -2.15 8.61 -17.36
C ASN A 39 -1.20 9.68 -16.81
N THR A 40 -0.88 9.59 -15.52
CA THR A 40 0.01 10.55 -14.84
C THR A 40 0.83 9.83 -13.77
N TYR A 41 2.03 10.32 -13.48
CA TYR A 41 2.88 9.83 -12.40
C TYR A 41 3.48 10.99 -11.59
N ARG A 42 3.84 10.73 -10.34
CA ARG A 42 4.55 11.64 -9.46
C ARG A 42 5.44 10.86 -8.51
N PHE A 43 6.65 11.37 -8.28
CA PHE A 43 7.52 10.94 -7.19
C PHE A 43 7.83 12.15 -6.30
N CYS A 44 7.51 12.03 -5.01
CA CYS A 44 7.73 13.07 -4.00
C CYS A 44 7.82 12.39 -2.63
N ASP A 45 8.73 12.84 -1.77
CA ASP A 45 8.93 12.32 -0.41
C ASP A 45 9.09 10.79 -0.32
N ASN A 46 9.82 10.20 -1.27
CA ASN A 46 10.01 8.74 -1.39
C ASN A 46 8.71 7.95 -1.62
N VAL A 47 7.65 8.61 -2.10
CA VAL A 47 6.38 8.00 -2.46
C VAL A 47 6.12 8.17 -3.95
N TRP A 48 5.93 7.04 -4.63
CA TRP A 48 5.41 7.01 -5.99
C TRP A 48 3.89 7.07 -5.99
N THR A 49 3.31 7.88 -6.87
CA THR A 49 1.89 7.88 -7.18
C THR A 49 1.69 7.75 -8.69
N PHE A 50 0.95 6.73 -9.12
CA PHE A 50 0.54 6.52 -10.51
C PHE A 50 -0.98 6.61 -10.62
N VAL A 51 -1.47 7.26 -11.68
CA VAL A 51 -2.86 7.14 -12.12
C VAL A 51 -2.83 6.44 -13.47
N LEU A 52 -3.57 5.34 -13.57
CA LEU A 52 -3.61 4.43 -14.69
C LEU A 52 -5.05 4.28 -15.17
N HIS A 53 -5.23 3.97 -16.45
CA HIS A 53 -6.52 3.67 -17.08
C HIS A 53 -6.54 2.24 -17.63
N ASN A 54 -7.71 1.63 -17.61
CA ASN A 54 -7.98 0.29 -18.16
C ASN A 54 -6.98 -0.75 -17.65
N ALA A 55 -6.93 -0.94 -16.33
CA ALA A 55 -6.04 -1.92 -15.72
C ALA A 55 -6.71 -3.31 -15.69
N GLU A 56 -5.98 -4.32 -16.14
CA GLU A 56 -6.36 -5.74 -16.09
C GLU A 56 -5.47 -6.45 -15.06
N PHE A 57 -6.07 -6.99 -14.01
CA PHE A 57 -5.37 -7.73 -12.95
C PHE A 57 -5.46 -9.24 -13.18
N ARG A 58 -4.33 -9.93 -12.98
CA ARG A 58 -4.20 -11.39 -13.13
C ARG A 58 -3.42 -11.98 -11.95
N GLU A 59 -3.91 -13.10 -11.42
CA GLU A 59 -3.20 -13.90 -10.42
C GLU A 59 -2.49 -15.06 -11.12
N THR A 60 -1.27 -15.39 -10.69
CA THR A 60 -0.55 -16.56 -11.22
C THR A 60 -1.16 -17.85 -10.66
N PRO A 61 -1.54 -18.85 -11.48
CA PRO A 61 -1.00 -19.17 -12.81
C PRO A 61 -1.95 -18.81 -13.98
N VAL A 62 -2.54 -17.61 -13.97
CA VAL A 62 -3.45 -17.03 -14.99
C VAL A 62 -4.93 -17.24 -14.66
N GLN A 63 -5.36 -16.73 -13.51
CA GLN A 63 -6.77 -16.41 -13.27
C GLN A 63 -6.97 -14.90 -13.44
N GLU A 64 -7.88 -14.50 -14.32
CA GLU A 64 -8.29 -13.10 -14.43
C GLU A 64 -9.04 -12.72 -13.15
N ILE A 65 -8.58 -11.67 -12.47
CA ILE A 65 -9.13 -11.25 -11.18
C ILE A 65 -10.19 -10.16 -11.41
N ALA A 66 -9.80 -9.12 -12.13
CA ALA A 66 -10.62 -7.93 -12.30
C ALA A 66 -10.09 -7.03 -13.42
N THR A 67 -11.01 -6.27 -14.02
CA THR A 67 -10.71 -5.12 -14.86
C THR A 67 -11.24 -3.85 -14.20
N VAL A 68 -10.46 -2.76 -14.25
CA VAL A 68 -10.83 -1.47 -13.66
C VAL A 68 -10.54 -0.31 -14.60
N ASN A 69 -11.50 0.59 -14.75
CA ASN A 69 -11.38 1.73 -15.67
C ASN A 69 -10.31 2.73 -15.23
N LYS A 70 -10.17 2.97 -13.93
CA LYS A 70 -9.20 3.91 -13.35
C LYS A 70 -8.57 3.32 -12.09
N LEU A 71 -7.25 3.31 -12.04
CA LEU A 71 -6.46 2.76 -10.95
C LEU A 71 -5.49 3.83 -10.43
N LYS A 72 -5.47 4.06 -9.11
CA LYS A 72 -4.46 4.89 -8.43
C LYS A 72 -3.55 3.98 -7.62
N VAL A 73 -2.27 3.94 -7.95
CA VAL A 73 -1.24 3.22 -7.17
C VAL A 73 -0.47 4.23 -6.35
N VAL A 74 -0.37 4.01 -5.04
CA VAL A 74 0.49 4.77 -4.12
C VAL A 74 1.47 3.79 -3.50
N ALA A 75 2.77 3.99 -3.70
CA ALA A 75 3.81 3.07 -3.27
C ALA A 75 4.90 3.83 -2.51
N CYS A 76 5.08 3.49 -1.24
CA CYS A 76 6.21 3.94 -0.43
C CYS A 76 7.44 3.07 -0.71
N ASP A 77 8.64 3.60 -0.48
CA ASP A 77 9.86 2.78 -0.49
C ASP A 77 9.73 1.63 0.53
N GLY A 78 9.98 0.40 0.09
CA GLY A 78 9.95 -0.80 0.92
C GLY A 78 11.21 -0.98 1.78
N LYS A 79 12.24 -0.14 1.57
CA LYS A 79 13.32 0.00 2.53
C LYS A 79 12.73 0.59 3.80
N GLY A 80 12.65 -0.23 4.85
CA GLY A 80 12.27 0.24 6.18
C GLY A 80 13.11 1.47 6.58
N PRO A 81 12.65 2.31 7.53
CA PRO A 81 13.43 3.45 7.98
C PRO A 81 14.84 2.96 8.26
N ALA A 82 15.83 3.49 7.52
CA ALA A 82 17.23 3.21 7.80
C ALA A 82 17.38 3.41 9.29
N ASN A 83 17.78 2.36 10.03
CA ASN A 83 17.90 2.39 11.49
C ASN A 83 18.51 3.72 11.90
N VAL A 84 17.66 4.68 12.29
CA VAL A 84 18.11 5.94 12.84
C VAL A 84 18.67 5.49 14.16
N LYS A 85 20.00 5.33 14.22
CA LYS A 85 20.69 5.11 15.47
C LYS A 85 20.23 6.27 16.35
N GLN A 86 19.40 5.97 17.34
CA GLN A 86 19.18 6.89 18.44
C GLN A 86 20.56 7.13 19.04
N VAL A 87 21.08 8.33 18.81
CA VAL A 87 22.20 8.88 19.57
C VAL A 87 21.65 9.36 20.90
#